data_AF-A0A183EAC2-F1
#
_entry.id   AF-A0A183EAC2-F1
#
_cell.length_a   1.000
_cell.length_b   1.000
_cell.length_c   1.000
_cell.angle_alpha   90.00
_cell.angle_beta   90.00
_cell.angle_gamma   90.00
#
_symmetry.space_group_name_H-M   'P 1'
#
loop_
_entity.id
_entity.type
_entity.pdbx_description
1 polymer ?
#
loop_
_entity_poly.entity_id
_entity_poly.type
_entity_poly.pdbx_seq_one_letter_code
_entity_poly.pdbx_strand_id
1 'polypeptide(L)'
;MDVTAVFTCAEIISKKDVSLSLSATSVHLSVKGVVLIGGTLGGSIDPTSSTYTIDNDKLELFLSKSAGGGLTNWTELVIGDNYGTYEVDPEALATTAELLERFTSESQALGEGGVGQSFNTEQLEDCDVSMEDICKIRWLNCTSGKITHQASKTQRRFTTCQNGGEYAVIVEAKRHAFVYWQPLIVDSDLRNRRTGRRIPDLAKQYLITLSKRSDSGDDGVVSENIVGVHADTDFLFILTTADLFAFKVRHFREENNLVEMT
;
A
#
# COMPACT_ATOMS: atom_id res chain seq x y z
N MET A 1 -8.84 -18.87 -13.20
CA MET A 1 -7.61 -18.28 -13.78
C MET A 1 -6.45 -18.96 -13.10
N ASP A 2 -5.61 -19.68 -13.85
CA ASP A 2 -4.44 -20.39 -13.32
C ASP A 2 -3.24 -19.44 -13.15
N VAL A 3 -2.13 -19.94 -12.59
CA VAL A 3 -0.89 -19.16 -12.40
C VAL A 3 0.26 -19.87 -13.07
N THR A 4 1.08 -19.11 -13.80
CA THR A 4 2.32 -19.61 -14.39
C THR A 4 3.48 -18.79 -13.84
N ALA A 5 4.50 -19.48 -13.31
CA ALA A 5 5.75 -18.86 -12.87
C ALA A 5 6.90 -19.33 -13.76
N VAL A 6 7.72 -18.40 -14.23
CA VAL A 6 8.79 -18.66 -15.20
C VAL A 6 10.13 -18.36 -14.55
N PHE A 7 11.07 -19.30 -14.66
CA PHE A 7 12.42 -19.19 -14.13
C PHE A 7 13.44 -19.35 -15.26
N THR A 8 14.31 -18.36 -15.43
CA THR A 8 15.48 -18.45 -16.33
C THR A 8 16.66 -19.01 -15.54
N CYS A 9 17.19 -20.14 -15.99
CA CYS A 9 18.34 -20.80 -15.39
C CYS A 9 19.59 -20.57 -16.23
N ALA A 10 20.76 -20.45 -15.59
CA ALA A 10 22.02 -20.19 -16.28
C ALA A 10 22.59 -21.42 -17.02
N GLU A 11 21.99 -22.59 -16.85
CA GLU A 11 22.46 -23.87 -17.40
C GLU A 11 21.29 -24.68 -17.96
N ILE A 12 21.59 -25.59 -18.91
CA ILE A 12 20.63 -26.56 -19.43
C ILE A 12 20.14 -27.44 -18.28
N ILE A 13 18.82 -27.46 -18.07
CA ILE A 13 18.17 -28.19 -16.98
C ILE A 13 17.70 -29.55 -17.51
N SER A 14 17.98 -30.62 -16.78
CA SER A 14 17.36 -31.92 -17.04
C SER A 14 16.26 -32.21 -16.03
N LYS A 15 15.27 -33.03 -16.40
CA LYS A 15 14.17 -33.43 -15.50
C LYS A 15 14.65 -34.07 -14.18
N LYS A 16 15.85 -34.67 -14.17
CA LYS A 16 16.43 -35.31 -12.98
C LYS A 16 16.93 -34.30 -11.95
N ASP A 17 17.22 -33.08 -12.39
CA ASP A 17 17.77 -32.03 -11.54
C ASP A 17 16.67 -31.23 -10.84
N VAL A 18 15.41 -31.39 -11.26
CA VAL A 18 14.27 -30.65 -10.74
C VAL A 18 13.57 -31.45 -9.65
N SER A 19 13.43 -30.84 -8.47
CA SER A 19 12.58 -31.34 -7.39
C SER A 19 11.41 -30.39 -7.20
N LEU A 20 10.20 -30.90 -7.41
CA LEU A 20 8.95 -30.18 -7.17
C LEU A 20 8.15 -30.92 -6.11
N SER A 21 7.77 -30.21 -5.06
CA SER A 21 6.79 -30.66 -4.08
C SER A 21 5.71 -29.61 -3.93
N LEU A 22 4.45 -30.05 -4.06
CA LEU A 22 3.26 -29.22 -4.01
C LEU A 22 2.30 -29.74 -2.95
N SER A 23 1.71 -28.82 -2.21
CA SER A 23 0.52 -29.06 -1.40
C SER A 23 -0.56 -28.05 -1.80
N ALA A 24 -1.77 -28.18 -1.24
CA ALA A 24 -2.85 -27.24 -1.53
C ALA A 24 -2.48 -25.78 -1.24
N THR A 25 -1.56 -25.52 -0.31
CA THR A 25 -1.18 -24.16 0.12
C THR A 25 0.32 -23.93 0.19
N SER A 26 1.15 -24.83 -0.36
CA SER A 26 2.59 -24.67 -0.33
C SER A 26 3.24 -25.16 -1.61
N VAL A 27 4.31 -24.48 -2.00
CA VAL A 27 5.18 -24.87 -3.12
C VAL A 27 6.61 -24.97 -2.62
N HIS A 28 7.33 -25.93 -3.17
CA HIS A 28 8.79 -25.96 -3.09
C HIS A 28 9.34 -26.55 -4.38
N LEU A 29 10.05 -25.70 -5.12
CA LEU A 29 10.69 -26.02 -6.39
C LEU A 29 12.18 -25.70 -6.29
N SER A 30 13.02 -26.69 -6.57
CA SER A 30 14.47 -26.54 -6.58
C SER A 30 15.09 -27.22 -7.80
N VAL A 31 16.23 -26.68 -8.24
CA VAL A 31 17.04 -27.20 -9.35
C VAL A 31 18.47 -27.41 -8.85
N LYS A 32 19.00 -28.63 -8.99
CA LYS A 32 20.34 -29.03 -8.50
C LYS A 32 20.61 -28.61 -7.04
N GLY A 33 19.57 -28.60 -6.20
CA GLY A 33 19.65 -28.21 -4.79
C GLY A 33 19.54 -26.71 -4.51
N VAL A 34 19.47 -25.85 -5.54
CA VAL A 34 19.17 -24.43 -5.40
C VAL A 34 17.66 -24.24 -5.40
N VAL A 35 17.10 -23.67 -4.33
CA VAL A 35 15.67 -23.38 -4.21
C VAL A 35 15.35 -22.18 -5.09
N LEU A 36 14.47 -22.37 -6.08
CA LEU A 36 14.00 -21.30 -6.97
C LEU A 36 12.79 -20.60 -6.36
N ILE A 37 11.86 -21.37 -5.81
CA ILE A 37 10.69 -20.84 -5.10
C ILE A 37 10.27 -21.82 -4.01
N GLY A 38 9.94 -21.29 -2.83
CA GLY A 38 9.57 -22.11 -1.69
C GLY A 38 8.80 -21.32 -0.64
N GLY A 39 7.66 -21.84 -0.21
CA GLY A 39 6.88 -21.25 0.88
C GLY A 39 5.39 -21.52 0.80
N THR A 40 4.65 -20.75 1.59
CA THR A 40 3.18 -20.77 1.62
C THR A 40 2.64 -19.97 0.43
N LEU A 41 1.79 -20.58 -0.38
CA LEU A 41 1.15 -19.93 -1.51
C LEU A 41 0.14 -18.89 -1.03
N GLY A 42 -0.02 -17.79 -1.78
CA GLY A 42 -1.04 -16.77 -1.51
C GLY A 42 -2.49 -17.25 -1.75
N GLY A 43 -2.67 -18.42 -2.37
CA GLY A 43 -3.97 -19.03 -2.64
C GLY A 43 -3.93 -20.56 -2.63
N SER A 44 -5.11 -21.17 -2.71
CA SER A 44 -5.23 -22.64 -2.76
C SER A 44 -5.09 -23.15 -4.20
N ILE A 45 -4.28 -24.19 -4.38
CA ILE A 45 -4.07 -24.86 -5.67
C ILE A 45 -4.58 -26.31 -5.63
N ASP A 46 -4.78 -26.91 -6.80
CA ASP A 46 -4.88 -28.35 -6.95
C ASP A 46 -3.50 -28.92 -7.36
N PRO A 47 -2.80 -29.63 -6.46
CA PRO A 47 -1.49 -30.23 -6.75
C PRO A 47 -1.54 -31.25 -7.88
N THR A 48 -2.70 -31.86 -8.16
CA THR A 48 -2.85 -32.92 -9.16
C THR A 48 -2.84 -32.38 -10.58
N SER A 49 -3.39 -31.18 -10.78
CA SER A 49 -3.46 -30.49 -12.07
C SER A 49 -2.33 -29.47 -12.25
N SER A 50 -1.50 -29.26 -11.22
CA SER A 50 -0.32 -28.42 -11.26
C SER A 50 0.90 -29.21 -11.76
N THR A 51 1.72 -28.62 -12.62
CA THR A 51 2.86 -29.30 -13.27
C THR A 51 4.00 -28.32 -13.55
N TYR A 52 5.11 -28.82 -14.08
CA TYR A 52 6.17 -27.98 -14.64
C TYR A 52 6.61 -28.48 -16.01
N THR A 53 7.09 -27.56 -16.84
CA THR A 53 7.70 -27.82 -18.14
C THR A 53 9.11 -27.21 -18.18
N ILE A 54 10.00 -27.86 -18.92
CA ILE A 54 11.37 -27.39 -19.14
C ILE A 54 11.52 -27.13 -20.62
N ASP A 55 11.95 -25.92 -20.97
CA ASP A 55 12.35 -25.53 -22.32
C ASP A 55 13.78 -24.99 -22.28
N ASN A 56 14.76 -25.84 -22.59
CA ASN A 56 16.19 -25.52 -22.56
C ASN A 56 16.69 -24.96 -21.22
N ASP A 57 16.84 -23.64 -21.13
CA ASP A 57 17.27 -22.87 -19.98
C ASP A 57 16.10 -22.25 -19.19
N LYS A 58 14.87 -22.48 -19.63
CA LYS A 58 13.64 -21.97 -19.03
C LYS A 58 12.88 -23.08 -18.32
N LEU A 59 12.50 -22.83 -17.07
CA LEU A 59 11.62 -23.70 -16.28
C LEU A 59 10.30 -22.97 -16.05
N GLU A 60 9.19 -23.56 -16.47
CA GLU A 60 7.86 -23.00 -16.30
C GLU A 60 7.06 -23.86 -15.32
N LEU A 61 6.62 -23.28 -14.22
CA LEU A 61 5.77 -23.88 -13.22
C LEU A 61 4.31 -23.45 -13.49
N PHE A 62 3.44 -24.42 -13.70
CA PHE A 62 2.01 -24.21 -13.87
C PHE A 62 1.26 -24.65 -12.60
N LEU A 63 0.51 -23.73 -12.00
CA LEU A 63 -0.29 -23.95 -10.81
C LEU A 63 -1.77 -23.74 -11.12
N SER A 64 -2.57 -24.79 -10.97
CA SER A 64 -4.02 -24.68 -11.17
C SER A 64 -4.72 -24.25 -9.89
N LYS A 65 -5.52 -23.17 -9.97
CA LYS A 65 -6.22 -22.64 -8.78
C LYS A 65 -7.39 -23.53 -8.41
N SER A 66 -7.54 -23.84 -7.13
CA SER A 66 -8.73 -24.54 -6.64
C SER A 66 -9.94 -23.61 -6.64
N ALA A 67 -10.98 -23.94 -7.41
CA ALA A 67 -12.20 -23.13 -7.55
C ALA A 67 -13.03 -22.99 -6.25
N GLY A 68 -12.70 -23.74 -5.19
CA GLY A 68 -13.42 -23.76 -3.91
C GLY A 68 -12.65 -23.24 -2.69
N GLY A 69 -11.41 -22.75 -2.87
CA GLY A 69 -10.61 -22.25 -1.76
C GLY A 69 -10.98 -20.82 -1.40
N GLY A 70 -11.50 -20.57 -0.19
CA GLY A 70 -11.90 -19.24 0.32
C GLY A 70 -10.78 -18.19 0.44
N LEU A 71 -9.60 -18.44 -0.12
CA LEU A 71 -8.50 -17.49 -0.28
C LEU A 71 -8.60 -16.89 -1.69
N THR A 72 -9.54 -15.96 -1.88
CA THR A 72 -9.81 -15.35 -3.20
C THR A 72 -8.85 -14.23 -3.57
N ASN A 73 -7.98 -13.80 -2.64
CA ASN A 73 -7.11 -12.65 -2.81
C ASN A 73 -5.67 -13.10 -2.97
N TRP A 74 -5.38 -13.78 -4.08
CA TRP A 74 -4.03 -14.21 -4.41
C TRP A 74 -3.25 -13.00 -4.94
N THR A 75 -2.70 -12.19 -4.02
CA THR A 75 -1.94 -10.95 -4.33
C THR A 75 -0.48 -11.21 -4.65
N GLU A 76 0.09 -12.27 -4.10
CA GLU A 76 1.49 -12.67 -4.25
C GLU A 76 1.60 -14.19 -4.44
N LEU A 77 2.52 -14.67 -5.28
CA LEU A 77 2.68 -16.09 -5.58
C LEU A 77 2.97 -16.90 -4.31
N VAL A 78 3.97 -16.46 -3.53
CA VAL A 78 4.35 -16.98 -2.21
C VAL A 78 4.31 -15.83 -1.20
N ILE A 79 3.76 -16.10 -0.02
CA ILE A 79 3.56 -15.08 1.02
C ILE A 79 4.91 -14.57 1.53
N GLY A 80 5.15 -13.27 1.39
CA GLY A 80 6.37 -12.61 1.85
C GLY A 80 7.57 -12.76 0.91
N ASP A 81 7.35 -13.27 -0.31
CA ASP A 81 8.37 -13.32 -1.34
C ASP A 81 8.36 -12.02 -2.16
N ASN A 82 9.51 -11.34 -2.22
CA ASN A 82 9.69 -10.06 -2.92
C ASN A 82 10.53 -10.22 -4.20
N TYR A 83 10.78 -11.46 -4.66
CA TYR A 83 11.55 -11.72 -5.87
C TYR A 83 10.65 -11.98 -7.08
N GLY A 84 11.07 -11.46 -8.25
CA GLY A 84 10.40 -11.66 -9.54
C GLY A 84 9.61 -10.45 -10.03
N THR A 85 9.07 -10.55 -11.25
CA THR A 85 8.24 -9.52 -11.89
C THR A 85 6.88 -10.11 -12.21
N TYR A 86 5.82 -9.41 -11.84
CA TYR A 86 4.46 -9.79 -12.20
C TYR A 86 4.10 -9.20 -13.57
N GLU A 87 3.88 -10.07 -14.55
CA GLU A 87 3.41 -9.70 -15.88
C GLU A 87 1.93 -10.05 -16.04
N VAL A 88 1.11 -9.04 -16.32
CA VAL A 88 -0.31 -9.21 -16.63
C VAL A 88 -0.45 -9.41 -18.13
N ASP A 89 -1.27 -10.38 -18.53
CA ASP A 89 -1.64 -10.57 -19.93
C ASP A 89 -2.23 -9.27 -20.53
N PRO A 90 -1.70 -8.77 -21.68
CA PRO A 90 -2.14 -7.53 -22.30
C PRO A 90 -3.64 -7.49 -22.63
N GLU A 91 -4.27 -8.64 -22.94
CA GLU A 91 -5.70 -8.73 -23.25
C GLU A 91 -6.55 -8.60 -21.99
N ALA A 92 -6.13 -9.25 -20.89
CA ALA A 92 -6.74 -9.03 -19.58
C ALA A 92 -6.60 -7.58 -19.11
N LEU A 93 -5.44 -6.96 -19.34
CA LEU A 93 -5.20 -5.54 -19.03
C LEU A 93 -6.12 -4.64 -19.86
N ALA A 94 -6.27 -4.89 -21.16
CA ALA A 94 -7.17 -4.15 -22.04
C ALA A 94 -8.64 -4.26 -21.59
N THR A 95 -9.10 -5.46 -21.21
CA THR A 95 -10.46 -5.67 -20.69
C THR A 95 -10.68 -4.90 -19.38
N THR A 96 -9.69 -4.91 -18.48
CA THR A 96 -9.78 -4.10 -17.25
C THR A 96 -9.74 -2.61 -17.54
N ALA A 97 -8.96 -2.16 -18.52
CA ALA A 97 -8.88 -0.77 -18.94
C ALA A 97 -10.20 -0.29 -19.55
N GLU A 98 -10.84 -1.09 -20.42
CA GLU A 98 -12.18 -0.80 -20.96
C GLU A 98 -13.25 -0.76 -19.86
N LEU A 99 -13.21 -1.70 -18.91
CA LEU A 99 -14.12 -1.68 -17.76
C LEU A 99 -13.91 -0.45 -16.88
N LEU A 100 -12.65 -0.06 -16.64
CA LEU A 100 -12.30 1.12 -15.86
C LEU A 100 -12.65 2.41 -16.60
N GLU A 101 -12.49 2.45 -17.92
CA GLU A 101 -12.87 3.58 -18.77
C GLU A 101 -14.36 3.91 -18.62
N ARG A 102 -15.22 2.89 -18.43
CA ARG A 102 -16.66 3.10 -18.15
C ARG A 102 -16.94 3.78 -16.81
N PHE A 103 -16.00 3.73 -15.86
CA PHE A 103 -16.09 4.42 -14.57
C PHE A 103 -15.31 5.74 -14.54
N THR A 104 -14.36 5.95 -15.46
CA THR A 104 -13.50 7.15 -15.50
C THR A 104 -13.77 8.07 -16.69
N SER A 105 -14.80 7.79 -17.49
CA SER A 105 -15.19 8.65 -18.61
C SER A 105 -15.75 9.99 -18.13
N GLU A 106 -14.87 10.99 -18.02
CA GLU A 106 -15.17 12.41 -18.26
C GLU A 106 -15.38 12.70 -19.76
N SER A 107 -15.78 11.72 -20.57
CA SER A 107 -16.25 11.95 -21.93
C SER A 107 -17.74 12.30 -21.85
N GLN A 108 -17.98 13.60 -21.83
CA GLN A 108 -19.30 14.20 -22.01
C GLN A 108 -19.89 13.73 -23.35
N ALA A 109 -20.63 12.62 -23.33
CA ALA A 109 -21.50 12.23 -24.44
C ALA A 109 -22.74 13.13 -24.39
N LEU A 110 -22.60 14.37 -24.89
CA LEU A 110 -23.73 15.10 -25.45
C LEU A 110 -24.15 14.35 -26.73
N GLY A 111 -24.92 13.28 -26.55
CA GLY A 111 -25.71 12.71 -27.62
C GLY A 111 -26.86 13.65 -27.93
N GLU A 112 -26.80 14.31 -29.09
CA GLU A 112 -27.97 14.94 -29.70
C GLU A 112 -29.03 13.85 -29.94
N GLY A 113 -30.05 13.82 -29.08
CA GLY A 113 -31.14 12.86 -29.16
C GLY A 113 -31.98 12.91 -27.91
N GLY A 114 -32.83 13.93 -27.80
CA GLY A 114 -33.63 14.20 -26.62
C GLY A 114 -34.57 13.05 -26.24
N VAL A 115 -34.53 12.67 -24.96
CA VAL A 115 -35.73 12.38 -24.17
C VAL A 115 -35.44 12.92 -22.78
N GLY A 116 -36.26 13.87 -22.34
CA GLY A 116 -36.18 14.44 -21.01
C GLY A 116 -36.37 13.35 -19.96
N GLN A 117 -35.28 12.95 -19.31
CA GLN A 117 -35.35 12.61 -17.91
C GLN A 117 -35.28 13.94 -17.17
N SER A 118 -36.44 14.47 -16.84
CA SER A 118 -36.60 15.49 -15.82
C SER A 118 -36.11 14.90 -14.51
N PHE A 119 -34.82 15.04 -14.23
CA PHE A 119 -34.32 14.92 -12.87
C PHE A 119 -35.01 16.02 -12.08
N ASN A 120 -35.68 15.65 -10.99
CA ASN A 120 -36.24 16.63 -10.07
C ASN A 120 -35.09 17.54 -9.62
N THR A 121 -35.24 18.85 -9.80
CA THR A 121 -34.26 19.84 -9.34
C THR A 121 -33.99 19.72 -7.83
N GLU A 122 -34.93 19.18 -7.06
CA GLU A 122 -34.76 18.88 -5.63
C GLU A 122 -33.93 17.62 -5.34
N GLN A 123 -33.61 16.78 -6.34
CA GLN A 123 -32.66 15.66 -6.18
C GLN A 123 -31.22 16.06 -6.51
N LEU A 124 -31.01 17.27 -7.02
CA LEU A 124 -29.71 17.80 -7.42
C LEU A 124 -29.20 18.88 -6.43
N GLU A 125 -29.76 18.95 -5.23
CA GLU A 125 -29.54 20.05 -4.28
C GLU A 125 -28.87 19.65 -2.95
N ASP A 126 -28.15 18.52 -2.89
CA ASP A 126 -27.39 18.11 -1.69
C ASP A 126 -25.87 17.92 -1.94
N CYS A 127 -25.32 18.69 -2.88
CA CYS A 127 -23.86 18.84 -3.02
C CYS A 127 -23.31 20.07 -2.28
N ASP A 128 -23.92 20.46 -1.15
CA ASP A 128 -23.29 21.34 -0.17
C ASP A 128 -22.33 20.52 0.72
N VAL A 129 -21.36 19.86 0.08
CA VAL A 129 -20.24 19.27 0.82
C VAL A 129 -19.37 20.44 1.28
N SER A 130 -19.54 20.86 2.53
CA SER A 130 -18.67 21.85 3.15
C SER A 130 -17.21 21.41 3.01
N MET A 131 -16.28 22.35 2.78
CA MET A 131 -14.84 22.07 2.65
C MET A 131 -14.26 21.25 3.82
N GLU A 132 -14.94 21.27 4.97
CA GLU A 132 -14.61 20.52 6.18
C GLU A 132 -14.82 18.99 6.04
N ASP A 133 -15.63 18.54 5.08
CA ASP A 133 -15.88 17.13 4.80
C ASP A 133 -15.06 16.56 3.62
N ILE A 134 -14.39 17.42 2.84
CA ILE A 134 -13.85 17.02 1.54
C ILE A 134 -12.56 16.18 1.64
N CYS A 135 -11.81 16.21 2.75
CA CYS A 135 -10.59 15.39 2.87
C CYS A 135 -10.13 15.17 4.32
N LYS A 136 -10.45 13.99 4.85
CA LYS A 136 -9.99 13.47 6.13
C LYS A 136 -9.15 12.23 5.86
N ILE A 137 -8.01 12.09 6.53
CA ILE A 137 -7.34 10.78 6.63
C ILE A 137 -8.12 9.97 7.65
N ARG A 138 -8.40 8.71 7.33
CA ARG A 138 -9.11 7.78 8.22
C ARG A 138 -8.35 6.46 8.28
N TRP A 139 -8.21 5.92 9.48
CA TRP A 139 -7.81 4.53 9.69
C TRP A 139 -9.06 3.69 9.86
N LEU A 140 -9.15 2.62 9.07
CA LEU A 140 -10.28 1.70 9.05
C LEU A 140 -9.83 0.35 9.61
N ASN A 141 -10.58 -0.18 10.56
CA ASN A 141 -10.39 -1.55 11.00
C ASN A 141 -11.14 -2.49 10.05
N CYS A 142 -10.41 -3.27 9.25
CA CYS A 142 -10.99 -4.12 8.22
C CYS A 142 -11.93 -5.21 8.76
N THR A 143 -11.72 -5.66 10.00
CA THR A 143 -12.54 -6.72 10.62
C THR A 143 -13.90 -6.19 11.10
N SER A 144 -13.92 -4.98 11.65
CA SER A 144 -15.14 -4.38 12.22
C SER A 144 -15.82 -3.37 11.29
N GLY A 145 -15.15 -2.96 10.21
CA GLY A 145 -15.60 -1.90 9.32
C GLY A 145 -15.65 -0.50 9.97
N LYS A 146 -15.12 -0.35 11.19
CA LYS A 146 -15.19 0.90 11.95
C LYS A 146 -13.96 1.77 11.70
N ILE A 147 -14.19 3.08 11.64
CA ILE A 147 -13.13 4.08 11.67
C ILE A 147 -12.53 4.07 13.08
N THR A 148 -11.23 3.82 13.19
CA THR A 148 -10.53 3.86 14.47
C THR A 148 -10.02 5.25 14.76
N HIS A 149 -9.49 5.94 13.75
CA HIS A 149 -8.86 7.25 13.87
C HIS A 149 -9.17 8.11 12.66
N GLN A 150 -9.23 9.42 12.86
CA GLN A 150 -9.35 10.39 11.78
C GLN A 150 -8.54 11.65 12.06
N ALA A 151 -8.02 12.27 11.00
CA ALA A 151 -7.29 13.54 11.08
C ALA A 151 -7.57 14.43 9.88
N SER A 152 -7.57 15.75 10.10
CA SER A 152 -7.67 16.77 9.06
C SER A 152 -6.93 18.05 9.47
N LYS A 153 -6.57 18.86 8.47
CA LYS A 153 -6.04 20.22 8.63
C LYS A 153 -6.71 21.14 7.63
N THR A 154 -7.07 22.34 8.09
CA THR A 154 -7.74 23.35 7.26
C THR A 154 -6.83 23.87 6.13
N GLN A 155 -5.53 24.05 6.41
CA GLN A 155 -4.54 24.54 5.43
C GLN A 155 -3.85 23.42 4.64
N ARG A 156 -4.44 22.23 4.59
CA ARG A 156 -3.91 21.08 3.86
C ARG A 156 -3.82 21.38 2.37
N ARG A 157 -2.66 21.07 1.79
CA ARG A 157 -2.43 21.07 0.34
C ARG A 157 -2.25 19.67 -0.22
N PHE A 158 -1.54 18.79 0.49
CA PHE A 158 -1.28 17.42 0.05
C PHE A 158 -1.62 16.40 1.13
N THR A 159 -1.88 15.17 0.71
CA THR A 159 -2.12 14.03 1.59
C THR A 159 -1.53 12.78 0.96
N THR A 160 -0.82 12.01 1.75
CA THR A 160 -0.21 10.74 1.30
C THR A 160 -0.10 9.77 2.47
N CYS A 161 0.20 8.52 2.20
CA CYS A 161 0.51 7.50 3.20
C CYS A 161 1.64 6.62 2.70
N GLN A 162 2.35 6.00 3.64
CA GLN A 162 3.38 5.03 3.34
C GLN A 162 2.75 3.74 2.78
N ASN A 163 3.45 3.08 1.86
CA ASN A 163 3.07 1.80 1.27
C ASN A 163 3.11 0.70 2.35
N GLY A 164 1.99 0.47 3.02
CA GLY A 164 1.89 -0.39 4.22
C GLY A 164 0.97 0.22 5.28
N GLY A 165 0.71 1.52 5.19
CA GLY A 165 -0.27 2.22 6.00
C GLY A 165 0.18 2.52 7.43
N GLU A 166 1.45 2.31 7.77
CA GLU A 166 1.98 2.51 9.13
C GLU A 166 1.88 3.97 9.57
N TYR A 167 2.07 4.89 8.64
CA TYR A 167 1.84 6.31 8.85
C TYR A 167 1.19 6.98 7.64
N ALA A 168 0.55 8.11 7.91
CA ALA A 168 -0.04 8.98 6.91
C ALA A 168 0.36 10.43 7.16
N VAL A 169 0.39 11.25 6.12
CA VAL A 169 0.91 12.61 6.18
C VAL A 169 -0.07 13.60 5.58
N ILE A 170 -0.30 14.69 6.32
CA ILE A 170 -1.01 15.88 5.83
C ILE A 170 0.02 16.99 5.69
N VAL A 171 0.16 17.57 4.49
CA VAL A 171 1.13 18.64 4.22
C VAL A 171 0.40 19.91 3.88
N GLU A 172 0.81 21.04 4.47
CA GLU A 172 0.29 22.37 4.15
C GLU A 172 0.94 22.94 2.89
N ALA A 173 0.44 24.06 2.37
CA ALA A 173 1.04 24.70 1.19
C ALA A 173 2.49 25.14 1.41
N LYS A 174 2.85 25.43 2.67
CA LYS A 174 4.16 25.91 3.08
C LYS A 174 4.56 25.29 4.42
N ARG A 175 5.85 24.99 4.56
CA ARG A 175 6.60 24.71 5.80
C ARG A 175 6.17 23.52 6.65
N HIS A 176 4.91 23.11 6.69
CA HIS A 176 4.47 22.13 7.68
C HIS A 176 4.01 20.83 7.03
N ALA A 177 4.51 19.72 7.57
CA ALA A 177 3.99 18.39 7.36
C ALA A 177 3.63 17.76 8.70
N PHE A 178 2.41 17.23 8.81
CA PHE A 178 1.91 16.52 9.97
C PHE A 178 1.93 15.02 9.68
N VAL A 179 2.76 14.28 10.40
CA VAL A 179 2.89 12.83 10.29
C VAL A 179 2.05 12.17 11.37
N TYR A 180 1.17 11.28 10.98
CA TYR A 180 0.24 10.56 11.84
C TYR A 180 0.54 9.07 11.78
N TRP A 181 0.78 8.47 12.94
CA TRP A 181 1.09 7.05 13.06
C TRP A 181 -0.14 6.22 13.40
N GLN A 182 -0.15 4.98 12.92
CA GLN A 182 -1.10 3.99 13.42
C GLN A 182 -0.99 3.83 14.94
N PRO A 183 -2.12 3.59 15.62
CA PRO A 183 -2.12 3.30 17.05
C PRO A 183 -1.35 2.03 17.33
N LEU A 184 -0.37 2.11 18.21
CA LEU A 184 0.33 0.93 18.72
C LEU A 184 -0.30 0.50 20.03
N ILE A 185 -0.56 -0.80 20.19
CA ILE A 185 -1.01 -1.37 21.46
C ILE A 185 0.07 -1.08 22.52
N VAL A 186 -0.35 -0.49 23.63
CA VAL A 186 0.54 -0.17 24.74
C VAL A 186 0.34 -1.23 25.82
N ASP A 187 1.39 -2.01 26.09
CA ASP A 187 1.36 -3.03 27.14
C ASP A 187 1.47 -2.43 28.55
N SER A 188 1.98 -1.20 28.67
CA SER A 188 2.10 -0.50 29.97
C SER A 188 0.76 0.00 30.53
N ASP A 189 0.71 0.30 31.83
CA ASP A 189 -0.47 0.90 32.49
C ASP A 189 -0.56 2.41 32.21
N LEU A 190 -0.63 2.78 30.93
CA LEU A 190 -0.82 4.16 30.51
C LEU A 190 -2.25 4.58 30.87
N ARG A 191 -2.41 5.62 31.69
CA ARG A 191 -3.72 6.13 32.09
C ARG A 191 -3.89 7.59 31.73
N ASN A 192 -5.09 7.94 31.26
CA ASN A 192 -5.46 9.32 31.06
C ASN A 192 -5.48 10.05 32.41
N ARG A 193 -4.58 11.03 32.61
CA ARG A 193 -4.45 11.76 33.88
C ARG A 193 -5.76 12.41 34.35
N ARG A 194 -6.63 12.83 33.42
CA ARG A 194 -7.89 13.52 33.74
C ARG A 194 -9.01 12.54 34.11
N THR A 195 -9.08 11.38 33.47
CA THR A 195 -10.21 10.45 33.64
C THR A 195 -9.84 9.15 34.36
N GLY A 196 -8.56 8.91 34.61
CA GLY A 196 -8.04 7.69 35.24
C GLY A 196 -8.16 6.42 34.39
N ARG A 197 -8.80 6.49 33.21
CA ARG A 197 -9.00 5.34 32.33
C ARG A 197 -7.69 4.88 31.72
N ARG A 198 -7.48 3.56 31.68
CA ARG A 198 -6.38 2.93 30.94
C ARG A 198 -6.54 3.20 29.45
N ILE A 199 -5.44 3.54 28.81
CA ILE A 199 -5.31 3.82 27.38
C ILE A 199 -4.69 2.56 26.75
N PRO A 200 -5.48 1.78 25.97
CA PRO A 200 -5.00 0.50 25.43
C PRO A 200 -4.05 0.67 24.23
N ASP A 201 -4.13 1.81 23.55
CA ASP A 201 -3.37 2.10 22.33
C ASP A 201 -2.97 3.58 22.25
N LEU A 202 -1.84 3.85 21.59
CA LEU A 202 -1.31 5.20 21.42
C LEU A 202 -1.04 5.48 19.95
N ALA A 203 -1.83 6.38 19.37
CA ALA A 203 -1.49 7.05 18.11
C ALA A 203 -0.61 8.28 18.38
N LYS A 204 0.39 8.52 17.54
CA LYS A 204 1.29 9.68 17.64
C LYS A 204 1.15 10.59 16.44
N GLN A 205 1.30 11.89 16.69
CA GLN A 205 1.40 12.93 15.68
C GLN A 205 2.75 13.64 15.82
N TYR A 206 3.47 13.80 14.71
CA TYR A 206 4.67 14.62 14.61
C TYR A 206 4.44 15.81 13.67
N LEU A 207 5.04 16.95 14.00
CA LEU A 207 5.11 18.12 13.13
C LEU A 207 6.53 18.23 12.59
N ILE A 208 6.65 18.21 11.26
CA ILE A 208 7.87 18.55 10.54
C ILE A 208 7.72 19.99 10.07
N THR A 209 8.68 20.83 10.45
CA THR A 209 8.80 22.20 9.95
C THR A 209 9.98 22.26 9.00
N LEU A 210 9.75 22.64 7.74
CA LEU A 210 10.80 22.82 6.75
C LEU A 210 11.64 24.05 7.12
N SER A 211 12.93 23.83 7.21
CA SER A 211 13.93 24.86 7.42
C SER A 211 15.18 24.58 6.58
N LYS A 212 15.90 25.64 6.23
CA LYS A 212 17.12 25.60 5.41
C LYS A 212 18.26 26.15 6.21
N ARG A 213 19.35 25.41 6.28
CA ARG A 213 20.57 25.93 6.87
C ARG A 213 21.14 27.03 5.97
N SER A 214 21.23 28.24 6.50
CA SER A 214 21.91 29.35 5.81
C SER A 214 23.43 29.21 5.95
N ASP A 215 24.18 29.83 5.03
CA ASP A 215 25.65 29.93 5.13
C ASP A 215 26.11 30.61 6.44
N SER A 216 25.24 31.41 7.05
CA SER A 216 25.41 32.04 8.37
C SER A 216 25.20 31.10 9.57
N GLY A 217 24.84 29.84 9.34
CA GLY A 217 24.62 28.85 10.40
C GLY A 217 23.27 28.94 11.12
N ASP A 218 22.44 29.94 10.80
CA ASP A 218 21.07 30.04 11.28
C ASP A 218 20.11 29.23 10.40
N ASP A 219 19.05 28.71 11.02
CA ASP A 219 18.04 27.92 10.36
C ASP A 219 17.06 28.86 9.64
N GLY A 220 17.40 29.15 8.40
CA GLY A 220 16.64 30.00 7.50
C GLY A 220 15.26 29.42 7.21
N VAL A 221 14.30 30.32 7.12
CA VAL A 221 12.91 29.95 6.92
C VAL A 221 12.64 29.64 5.45
N VAL A 222 12.08 28.47 5.14
CA VAL A 222 11.64 28.11 3.78
C VAL A 222 10.45 28.98 3.38
N SER A 223 10.60 29.73 2.28
CA SER A 223 9.56 30.65 1.76
C SER A 223 8.81 30.07 0.56
N GLU A 224 9.42 29.07 -0.07
CA GLU A 224 9.00 28.36 -1.26
C GLU A 224 7.75 27.52 -1.00
N ASN A 225 6.94 27.37 -2.04
CA ASN A 225 5.76 26.53 -2.00
C ASN A 225 6.16 25.05 -2.10
N ILE A 226 5.47 24.22 -1.33
CA ILE A 226 5.54 22.78 -1.51
C ILE A 226 4.73 22.43 -2.77
N VAL A 227 5.33 21.63 -3.66
CA VAL A 227 4.75 21.21 -4.93
C VAL A 227 4.54 19.70 -5.02
N GLY A 228 5.17 18.93 -4.13
CA GLY A 228 5.01 17.47 -4.11
C GLY A 228 5.39 16.87 -2.76
N VAL A 229 4.82 15.70 -2.49
CA VAL A 229 5.15 14.87 -1.33
C VAL A 229 5.11 13.41 -1.74
N HIS A 230 6.06 12.62 -1.23
CA HIS A 230 6.07 11.17 -1.36
C HIS A 230 6.47 10.53 -0.03
N ALA A 231 5.64 9.60 0.45
CA ALA A 231 5.89 8.84 1.67
C ALA A 231 6.37 7.44 1.31
N ASP A 232 7.60 7.12 1.70
CA ASP A 232 8.21 5.80 1.60
C ASP A 232 8.30 5.15 3.00
N THR A 233 8.88 3.97 3.11
CA THR A 233 9.06 3.21 4.35
C THR A 233 10.01 3.93 5.31
N ASP A 234 11.16 4.40 4.83
CA ASP A 234 12.20 5.00 5.68
C ASP A 234 12.24 6.53 5.61
N PHE A 235 11.67 7.12 4.56
CA PHE A 235 11.80 8.54 4.27
C PHE A 235 10.49 9.18 3.83
N LEU A 236 10.29 10.41 4.29
CA LEU A 236 9.31 11.33 3.75
C LEU A 236 10.02 12.35 2.88
N PHE A 237 9.69 12.36 1.60
CA PHE A 237 10.19 13.32 0.64
C PHE A 237 9.21 14.47 0.47
N ILE A 238 9.70 15.71 0.60
CA ILE A 238 8.92 16.92 0.38
C ILE A 238 9.64 17.78 -0.67
N LEU A 239 8.98 17.97 -1.81
CA LEU A 239 9.50 18.76 -2.91
C LEU A 239 8.93 20.17 -2.84
N THR A 240 9.80 21.16 -2.88
CA THR A 240 9.47 22.57 -3.08
C THR A 240 9.84 22.99 -4.50
N THR A 241 9.52 24.23 -4.87
CA THR A 241 9.94 24.79 -6.17
C THR A 241 11.46 24.95 -6.31
N ALA A 242 12.21 24.87 -5.22
CA ALA A 242 13.67 25.07 -5.22
C ALA A 242 14.46 23.85 -4.74
N ASP A 243 13.92 23.09 -3.78
CA ASP A 243 14.66 22.02 -3.09
C ASP A 243 13.82 20.79 -2.83
N LEU A 244 14.49 19.65 -2.73
CA LEU A 244 13.96 18.38 -2.25
C LEU A 244 14.46 18.10 -0.83
N PHE A 245 13.52 17.97 0.11
CA PHE A 245 13.80 17.58 1.49
C PHE A 245 13.54 16.08 1.66
N ALA A 246 14.42 15.40 2.39
CA ALA A 246 14.25 14.01 2.79
C ALA A 246 14.32 13.90 4.32
N PHE A 247 13.21 13.55 4.95
CA PHE A 247 13.12 13.34 6.40
C PHE A 247 13.18 11.85 6.69
N LYS A 248 14.16 11.41 7.49
CA LYS A 248 14.18 10.03 7.98
C LYS A 248 13.01 9.82 8.94
N VAL A 249 12.09 8.94 8.58
CA VAL A 249 10.92 8.59 9.39
C VAL A 249 11.26 7.29 10.10
N ARG A 250 11.52 7.34 11.41
CA ARG A 250 11.84 6.12 12.18
C ARG A 250 10.57 5.49 12.73
N HIS A 251 10.42 4.19 12.52
CA HIS A 251 9.38 3.40 13.14
C HIS A 251 9.54 3.40 14.67
N PHE A 252 8.44 3.52 15.41
CA PHE A 252 8.45 3.44 16.88
C PHE A 252 8.67 2.00 17.42
N ARG A 253 9.19 1.07 16.62
CA ARG A 253 9.26 -0.36 17.03
C ARG A 253 10.43 -0.70 17.95
N GLU A 254 11.44 0.17 18.13
CA GLU A 254 12.71 -0.24 18.76
C GLU A 254 13.14 0.49 20.06
N GLU A 255 12.34 1.39 20.64
CA GLU A 255 12.77 2.12 21.86
C GLU A 255 11.91 1.84 23.11
N ASN A 256 11.34 0.63 23.24
CA ASN A 256 10.74 0.17 24.49
C ASN A 256 11.47 -1.03 25.13
N ASN A 257 12.70 -1.35 24.68
CA ASN A 257 13.60 -2.11 25.54
C ASN A 257 14.17 -1.18 26.61
N LEU A 258 13.45 -1.14 27.73
CA LEU A 258 13.95 -0.94 29.09
C LEU A 258 15.26 -0.15 29.23
N VAL A 259 15.16 1.07 29.72
CA VAL A 259 16.02 1.51 30.82
C VAL A 259 15.15 2.18 31.87
N GLU A 260 14.66 1.38 32.82
CA GLU A 260 14.57 1.83 34.20
C GLU A 260 15.90 1.51 34.90
N MET A 261 16.18 2.27 35.97
CA MET A 261 17.34 2.27 36.88
C MET A 261 18.43 3.27 36.46
N THR A 262 18.68 4.39 37.16
CA THR A 262 18.41 4.81 38.56
C THR A 262 18.15 6.32 38.62
#